data_AF-A0A2Z3V0Y4-F1
#
_entry.id   AF-A0A2Z3V0Y4-F1
#
_cell.length_a   1.000
_cell.length_b   1.000
_cell.length_c   1.000
_cell.angle_alpha   90.00
_cell.angle_beta   90.00
_cell.angle_gamma   90.00
#
_symmetry.space_group_name_H-M   'P 1'
#
loop_
_entity.id
_entity.type
_entity.pdbx_description
1 polymer ?
#
loop_
_entity_poly.entity_id
_entity_poly.type
_entity_poly.pdbx_seq_one_letter_code
_entity_poly.pdbx_strand_id
1 'polypeptide(L)'
;MTHFLISFPSAAMVISDEDFPDVVRDSHAVIQEAKDAGVYVFGGGIDEDVDPVLVAGDGTVTDGTYPQTTQLNGGYTILDLPSREAALEWAKKIAASCRCSQEVRAFRYDPLA
;
A
#
# COMPACT_ATOMS: atom_id res chain seq x y z
N MET A 1 8.70 10.82 -13.91
CA MET A 1 7.73 9.94 -13.22
C MET A 1 8.15 9.86 -11.76
N THR A 2 7.19 9.71 -10.86
CA THR A 2 7.40 9.66 -9.41
C THR A 2 6.65 8.46 -8.89
N HIS A 3 7.31 7.66 -8.05
CA HIS A 3 6.64 6.58 -7.35
C HIS A 3 5.79 7.16 -6.22
N PHE A 4 4.55 6.72 -6.12
CA PHE A 4 3.63 7.08 -5.04
C PHE A 4 3.22 5.83 -4.28
N LEU A 5 3.35 5.89 -2.96
CA LEU A 5 2.72 4.93 -2.05
C LEU A 5 1.29 5.35 -1.78
N ILE A 6 0.36 4.42 -2.02
CA ILE A 6 -1.05 4.51 -1.63
C ILE A 6 -1.31 3.41 -0.61
N SER A 7 -1.71 3.76 0.61
CA SER A 7 -1.78 2.82 1.72
C SER A 7 -2.93 3.09 2.68
N PHE A 8 -3.33 2.07 3.45
CA PHE A 8 -4.24 2.20 4.57
C PHE A 8 -3.86 1.21 5.68
N PRO A 9 -3.98 1.57 6.98
CA PRO A 9 -3.81 0.62 8.07
C PRO A 9 -5.03 -0.33 8.15
N SER A 10 -4.85 -1.55 8.64
CA SER A 10 -5.92 -2.58 8.67
C SER A 10 -7.18 -2.09 9.38
N ALA A 11 -7.03 -1.31 10.45
CA ALA A 11 -8.14 -0.73 11.21
C ALA A 11 -9.02 0.25 10.41
N ALA A 12 -8.54 0.78 9.28
CA ALA A 12 -9.34 1.65 8.42
C ALA A 12 -10.33 0.88 7.53
N MET A 13 -10.09 -0.41 7.28
CA MET A 13 -10.93 -1.27 6.44
C MET A 13 -11.97 -2.00 7.30
N VAL A 14 -13.07 -1.30 7.59
CA VAL A 14 -14.18 -1.83 8.39
C VAL A 14 -15.23 -2.42 7.45
N ILE A 15 -15.09 -3.71 7.13
CA ILE A 15 -15.92 -4.45 6.17
C ILE A 15 -16.42 -5.74 6.81
N SER A 16 -17.65 -6.15 6.48
CA SER A 16 -18.20 -7.42 6.93
C SER A 16 -17.56 -8.61 6.20
N ASP A 17 -17.55 -9.80 6.80
CA ASP A 17 -17.05 -11.01 6.14
C ASP A 17 -17.84 -11.33 4.84
N GLU A 18 -19.11 -10.94 4.78
CA GLU A 18 -19.97 -11.11 3.60
C GLU A 18 -19.56 -10.18 2.45
N ASP A 19 -19.17 -8.95 2.75
CA ASP A 19 -18.76 -7.95 1.77
C ASP A 19 -17.29 -8.11 1.33
N PHE A 20 -16.47 -8.81 2.12
CA PHE A 20 -15.04 -8.95 1.88
C PHE A 20 -14.67 -9.52 0.49
N PRO A 21 -15.35 -10.57 -0.04
CA PRO A 21 -15.08 -11.08 -1.38
C PRO A 21 -15.29 -10.03 -2.49
N ASP A 22 -16.30 -9.16 -2.33
CA ASP A 22 -16.56 -8.07 -3.29
C ASP A 22 -15.47 -7.00 -3.24
N VAL A 23 -14.95 -6.68 -2.05
CA VAL A 23 -13.80 -5.78 -1.90
C VAL A 23 -12.54 -6.36 -2.56
N VAL A 24 -12.28 -7.66 -2.37
CA VAL A 24 -11.15 -8.35 -3.01
C VAL A 24 -11.27 -8.29 -4.53
N ARG A 25 -12.45 -8.61 -5.08
CA ARG A 25 -12.70 -8.54 -6.52
C ARG A 25 -12.45 -7.14 -7.06
N ASP A 26 -13.05 -6.12 -6.45
CA ASP A 26 -13.01 -4.76 -6.96
C ASP A 26 -11.62 -4.14 -6.83
N SER A 27 -10.91 -4.40 -5.73
CA SER A 27 -9.52 -3.94 -5.55
C SER A 27 -8.58 -4.58 -6.55
N HIS A 28 -8.73 -5.89 -6.82
CA HIS A 28 -7.96 -6.56 -7.88
C HIS A 28 -8.26 -5.99 -9.27
N ALA A 29 -9.51 -5.59 -9.57
CA ALA A 29 -9.82 -4.95 -10.84
C ALA A 29 -9.09 -3.61 -11.02
N VAL A 30 -8.98 -2.79 -9.97
CA VAL A 30 -8.20 -1.54 -10.00
C VAL A 30 -6.70 -1.82 -10.18
N ILE A 31 -6.17 -2.85 -9.53
CA ILE A 31 -4.77 -3.26 -9.72
C ILE A 31 -4.52 -3.76 -11.15
N GLN A 32 -5.46 -4.50 -11.74
CA GLN A 32 -5.34 -4.92 -13.14
C GLN A 32 -5.36 -3.71 -14.08
N GLU A 33 -6.23 -2.73 -13.84
CA GLU A 33 -6.24 -1.48 -14.61
C GLU A 33 -4.89 -0.72 -14.50
N ALA A 34 -4.28 -0.69 -13.31
CA ALA A 34 -2.97 -0.07 -13.12
C ALA A 34 -1.84 -0.80 -13.87
N LYS A 35 -1.92 -2.14 -13.94
CA LYS A 35 -1.00 -2.97 -14.74
C LYS A 35 -1.18 -2.71 -16.23
N ASP A 36 -2.42 -2.69 -16.71
CA ASP A 36 -2.73 -2.44 -18.12
C ASP A 36 -2.31 -1.04 -18.57
N ALA A 37 -2.41 -0.04 -17.67
CA ALA A 37 -1.92 1.31 -17.88
C ALA A 37 -0.38 1.44 -17.80
N GLY A 38 0.33 0.39 -17.40
CA GLY A 38 1.79 0.37 -17.28
C GLY A 38 2.34 1.19 -16.10
N VAL A 39 1.52 1.48 -15.09
CA VAL A 39 1.90 2.30 -13.92
C VAL A 39 2.08 1.50 -12.64
N TYR A 40 1.72 0.21 -12.64
CA TYR A 40 1.86 -0.66 -11.48
C TYR A 40 3.32 -1.05 -11.20
N VAL A 41 3.79 -0.83 -9.97
CA VAL A 41 5.11 -1.28 -9.50
C VAL A 41 4.96 -2.48 -8.56
N PHE A 42 4.16 -2.33 -7.50
CA PHE A 42 3.97 -3.35 -6.46
C PHE A 42 2.65 -3.13 -5.73
N GLY A 43 2.06 -4.17 -5.13
CA GLY A 43 0.97 -4.02 -4.17
C GLY A 43 0.63 -5.32 -3.45
N GLY A 44 0.15 -5.19 -2.21
CA GLY A 44 -0.20 -6.30 -1.32
C GLY A 44 -0.58 -5.82 0.09
N GLY A 45 -1.19 -6.71 0.86
CA GLY A 45 -1.37 -6.54 2.31
C GLY A 45 -0.16 -7.05 3.08
N ILE A 46 0.17 -6.41 4.20
CA ILE A 46 1.11 -6.99 5.17
C ILE A 46 0.48 -8.24 5.78
N ASP A 47 1.24 -9.34 5.81
CA ASP A 47 0.85 -10.54 6.53
C ASP A 47 1.06 -10.31 8.03
N GLU A 48 -0.03 -10.06 8.76
CA GLU A 48 0.00 -9.76 10.19
C GLU A 48 0.21 -11.01 11.07
N ASP A 49 0.23 -12.22 10.49
CA ASP A 49 0.58 -13.46 11.20
C ASP A 49 2.12 -13.66 11.28
N VAL A 50 2.90 -12.81 10.62
CA VAL A 50 4.37 -12.84 10.63
C VAL A 50 4.92 -11.66 11.43
N ASP A 51 5.55 -11.95 12.57
CA ASP A 51 6.13 -10.92 13.43
C ASP A 51 7.24 -10.12 12.73
N PRO A 52 7.20 -8.78 12.76
CA PRO A 52 8.26 -7.95 12.20
C PRO A 52 9.51 -7.99 13.09
N VAL A 53 10.67 -7.77 12.47
CA VAL A 53 11.97 -7.71 13.15
C VAL A 53 12.77 -6.49 12.72
N LEU A 54 13.65 -6.02 13.60
CA LEU A 54 14.70 -5.06 13.29
C LEU A 54 16.01 -5.79 13.04
N VAL A 55 16.70 -5.41 11.95
CA VAL A 55 18.07 -5.88 11.66
C VAL A 55 19.02 -4.69 11.82
N ALA A 56 19.93 -4.77 12.79
CA ALA A 56 20.93 -3.74 13.04
C ALA A 56 22.07 -3.78 11.99
N GLY A 57 22.89 -2.72 11.94
CA GLY A 57 23.99 -2.62 10.97
C GLY A 57 25.10 -3.67 11.14
N ASP A 58 25.17 -4.32 12.30
CA ASP A 58 26.06 -5.47 12.56
C ASP A 58 25.40 -6.83 12.27
N GLY A 59 24.16 -6.83 11.80
CA GLY A 59 23.37 -8.03 11.48
C GLY A 59 22.57 -8.59 12.64
N THR A 60 22.61 -7.99 13.84
CA THR A 60 21.80 -8.44 14.97
C THR A 60 20.31 -8.31 14.65
N VAL A 61 19.55 -9.39 14.87
CA VAL A 61 18.09 -9.42 14.69
C VAL A 61 17.40 -9.25 16.04
N THR A 62 16.46 -8.31 16.14
CA THR A 62 15.64 -8.07 17.34
C THR A 62 14.17 -8.08 16.98
N ASP A 63 13.35 -8.76 17.77
CA ASP A 63 11.90 -8.79 17.56
C ASP A 63 11.27 -7.41 17.71
N GLY A 64 10.25 -7.16 16.90
CA GLY A 64 9.47 -5.92 16.91
C GLY A 64 9.96 -4.87 15.92
N THR A 65 9.51 -3.63 16.14
CA THR A 65 9.73 -2.50 15.24
C THR A 65 10.16 -1.25 16.00
N TYR A 66 10.42 -0.16 15.27
CA TYR A 66 10.55 1.15 15.88
C TYR A 66 9.23 1.59 16.54
N PRO A 67 9.26 2.33 17.66
CA PRO A 67 8.05 2.83 18.32
C PRO A 67 7.07 3.56 17.39
N GLN A 68 7.61 4.30 16.41
CA GLN A 68 6.85 5.08 15.43
C GLN A 68 6.09 4.23 14.41
N THR A 69 6.52 2.98 14.21
CA THR A 69 5.97 2.06 13.20
C THR A 69 5.44 0.77 13.82
N THR A 70 5.04 0.84 15.10
CA THR A 70 4.41 -0.28 15.81
C THR A 70 3.10 -0.74 15.17
N GLN A 71 2.44 0.13 14.38
CA GLN A 71 1.21 -0.18 13.65
C GLN A 71 1.38 -0.03 12.13
N LEU A 72 2.48 -0.54 11.58
CA LEU A 72 2.63 -0.63 10.13
C LEU A 72 1.96 -1.94 9.64
N ASN A 73 0.65 -1.88 9.40
CA ASN A 73 -0.16 -2.99 8.88
C ASN A 73 -1.05 -2.56 7.70
N GLY A 74 -1.92 -3.44 7.21
CA GLY A 74 -2.89 -3.13 6.17
C GLY A 74 -2.36 -3.25 4.75
N GLY A 75 -2.98 -2.51 3.83
CA GLY A 75 -2.74 -2.61 2.40
C GLY A 75 -1.84 -1.50 1.85
N TYR A 76 -0.97 -1.86 0.91
CA TYR A 76 -0.02 -0.96 0.25
C TYR A 76 -0.04 -1.21 -1.26
N THR A 77 0.08 -0.15 -2.03
CA THR A 77 0.39 -0.23 -3.46
C THR A 77 1.30 0.92 -3.86
N ILE A 78 2.26 0.63 -4.74
CA ILE A 78 3.19 1.60 -5.31
C ILE A 78 2.90 1.70 -6.79
N LEU A 79 2.65 2.93 -7.25
CA LEU A 79 2.43 3.25 -8.67
C LEU A 79 3.47 4.27 -9.14
N ASP A 80 3.99 4.11 -10.35
CA ASP A 80 4.86 5.11 -11.01
C ASP A 80 4.01 6.04 -11.87
N LEU A 81 3.92 7.32 -11.48
CA LEU A 81 2.93 8.25 -12.03
C LEU A 81 3.56 9.60 -12.43
N PRO A 82 2.96 10.33 -13.37
CA PRO A 82 3.53 11.57 -13.88
C PRO A 82 3.39 12.76 -12.91
N SER A 83 2.43 12.72 -11.98
CA SER A 83 2.20 13.81 -11.03
C SER A 83 1.44 13.36 -9.78
N ARG A 84 1.35 14.27 -8.79
CA ARG A 84 0.56 14.05 -7.57
C ARG A 84 -0.93 13.98 -7.87
N GLU A 85 -1.42 14.77 -8.83
CA GLU A 85 -2.82 14.78 -9.25
C GLU A 85 -3.20 13.43 -9.85
N ALA A 86 -2.34 12.85 -10.71
CA ALA A 86 -2.54 11.50 -11.22
C ALA A 86 -2.59 10.45 -10.08
N ALA A 87 -1.72 10.59 -9.07
CA ALA A 87 -1.74 9.73 -7.88
C ALA A 87 -3.04 9.84 -7.08
N LEU A 88 -3.62 11.04 -6.96
CA LEU A 88 -4.90 11.23 -6.30
C LEU A 88 -6.05 10.57 -7.08
N GLU A 89 -6.03 10.57 -8.42
CA GLU A 89 -7.05 9.87 -9.21
C GLU A 89 -6.98 8.35 -9.02
N TRP A 90 -5.78 7.77 -9.00
CA TRP A 90 -5.62 6.35 -8.67
C TRP A 90 -6.02 6.04 -7.23
N ALA A 91 -5.63 6.88 -6.27
CA ALA A 91 -5.99 6.72 -4.87
C ALA A 91 -7.52 6.77 -4.65
N LYS A 92 -8.26 7.59 -5.41
CA LYS A 92 -9.74 7.58 -5.37
C LYS A 92 -10.32 6.24 -5.81
N LYS A 93 -9.80 5.64 -6.88
CA LYS A 93 -10.23 4.31 -7.35
C LYS A 93 -9.96 3.25 -6.29
N ILE A 94 -8.76 3.26 -5.72
CA ILE A 94 -8.34 2.33 -4.66
C ILE A 94 -9.19 2.54 -3.39
N ALA A 95 -9.43 3.79 -2.99
CA ALA A 95 -10.28 4.10 -1.83
C ALA A 95 -11.70 3.57 -2.02
N ALA A 96 -12.27 3.80 -3.21
CA ALA A 96 -13.59 3.28 -3.56
C ALA A 96 -13.59 1.75 -3.58
N SER A 97 -12.56 1.09 -4.14
CA SER A 97 -12.47 -0.37 -4.21
C SER A 97 -12.28 -1.04 -2.85
N CYS A 98 -11.46 -0.45 -1.97
CA CYS A 98 -11.14 -0.97 -0.64
C CYS A 98 -12.11 -0.51 0.46
N ARG A 99 -13.02 0.42 0.13
CA ARG A 99 -14.04 0.99 1.03
C ARG A 99 -13.43 1.67 2.27
N CYS A 100 -12.22 2.21 2.13
CA CYS A 100 -11.51 2.91 3.19
C CYS A 100 -10.65 4.04 2.63
N SER A 101 -10.43 5.07 3.46
CA SER A 101 -9.57 6.20 3.10
C SER A 101 -8.14 5.74 2.85
N GLN A 102 -7.51 6.31 1.82
CA GLN A 102 -6.13 6.00 1.44
C GLN A 102 -5.22 7.18 1.76
N GLU A 103 -4.07 6.90 2.36
CA GLU A 103 -2.96 7.82 2.48
C GLU A 103 -2.16 7.83 1.18
N VAL A 104 -1.73 9.02 0.71
CA VAL A 104 -0.92 9.15 -0.51
C VAL A 104 0.40 9.84 -0.16
N ARG A 105 1.52 9.14 -0.37
CA ARG A 105 2.88 9.64 -0.11
C ARG A 105 3.71 9.55 -1.38
N ALA A 106 4.49 10.59 -1.67
CA ALA A 106 5.43 10.58 -2.77
C ALA A 106 6.80 10.09 -2.29
N PHE A 107 7.42 9.18 -3.03
CA PHE A 107 8.84 8.87 -2.83
C PHE A 107 9.70 10.01 -3.40
N ARG A 108 10.89 10.18 -2.83
CA ARG A 108 11.89 11.06 -3.42
C ARG A 108 12.45 10.43 -4.70
N TYR A 109 12.89 11.27 -5.63
CA TYR A 109 13.64 10.80 -6.77
C TYR A 109 15.02 10.30 -6.32
N ASP A 110 15.32 9.05 -6.68
CA ASP A 110 16.67 8.48 -6.57
C ASP A 110 17.23 8.32 -7.99
N PRO A 111 18.34 8.99 -8.35
CA PRO A 111 18.94 8.86 -9.67
C PRO A 111 19.59 7.49 -9.94
N LEU A 112 19.72 6.62 -8.93
CA LEU A 112 20.33 5.30 -9.05
C LEU A 112 19.34 4.13 -9.01
N ALA A 113 18.04 4.42 -8.80
CA ALA A 113 16.97 3.42 -8.75
C ALA A 113 16.50 2.97 -10.14
#